data_AF-A0AA40LMI9-F1
#
_entry.id   AF-A0AA40LMI9-F1
#
_cell.length_a   1.000
_cell.length_b   1.000
_cell.length_c   1.000
_cell.angle_alpha   90.00
_cell.angle_beta   90.00
_cell.angle_gamma   90.00
#
_symmetry.space_group_name_H-M   'P 1'
#
loop_
_entity.id
_entity.type
_entity.pdbx_description
1 polymer ?
#
loop_
_entity_poly.entity_id
_entity_poly.type
_entity_poly.pdbx_seq_one_letter_code
_entity_poly.pdbx_strand_id
1 'polypeptide(L)'
;MGRAGTGMENVDLEAAMRKGILVMNTPNGNSLSAAELTCGMIMCLARQIPQVTALMKDGKWDRKKFMGTELNGKTLGILGLGRIGREVAVRMQSFEMKTIGYDPIISPEVLASFGIQQLPLEEIWPLCDFITVHTPLLPSTTGLLKDSTFALCKKGCTGAALDLFTEELPRDRALVDHENIISCPHLGPSTKEAQSHCGEEISVQFVDMVKGGALAGVMNAQALSSAFSPHTKPWIGLAEALGTLMRAWTGSPKGTIQVVTQGLSLKNAGNCLCSAVIVGLLKYASNHANVNLVNTKLLVKEAGFNVTTSHNPTVPGEGLPLLLFQAQPSNPAMLPTMIGLLAEAGMQLLTYQTLVVSEGETWHVMGISSLLLSLDAWKQHDFCEHVTQHLQKYLPSLGEEEEEDEDLLEEEYSCIWQECGLCPLDSSADLIYNVYYHCYHTTLKQYDFENCNFSARALCSVKSHYRKVHKGYSEPKYKCHVCNKCCTRSNSLAMHLHKKHQFKWPSGHLNKEHEDGYMWL
;
A
#
# COMPACT_ATOMS: atom_id res chain seq x y z
N MET A 1 -13.97 15.64 4.46
CA MET A 1 -15.41 15.47 4.19
C MET A 1 -15.60 14.07 3.62
N GLY A 2 -16.56 13.32 4.15
CA GLY A 2 -16.90 12.00 3.64
C GLY A 2 -18.35 11.97 3.15
N ARG A 3 -18.59 11.56 1.91
CA ARG A 3 -19.93 11.32 1.37
C ARG A 3 -20.20 9.81 1.44
N ALA A 4 -21.27 9.44 2.14
CA ALA A 4 -21.79 8.07 2.13
C ALA A 4 -22.58 7.84 0.84
N GLY A 5 -21.86 7.52 -0.24
CA GLY A 5 -22.38 7.28 -1.58
C GLY A 5 -21.26 7.35 -2.62
N THR A 6 -21.50 6.82 -3.81
CA THR A 6 -20.52 6.79 -4.90
C THR A 6 -20.44 8.09 -5.70
N GLY A 7 -21.60 8.70 -6.00
CA GLY A 7 -21.69 9.94 -6.76
C GLY A 7 -21.00 11.11 -6.03
N MET A 8 -20.69 12.18 -6.75
CA MET A 8 -20.07 13.40 -6.18
C MET A 8 -20.69 14.72 -6.66
N GLU A 9 -21.85 14.65 -7.31
CA GLU A 9 -22.56 15.74 -7.99
C GLU A 9 -22.93 16.89 -7.03
N ASN A 10 -23.22 16.58 -5.77
CA ASN A 10 -23.62 17.55 -4.75
C ASN A 10 -22.43 18.14 -3.96
N VAL A 11 -21.18 17.84 -4.34
CA VAL A 11 -19.98 18.34 -3.66
C VAL A 11 -19.13 19.16 -4.64
N ASP A 12 -18.88 20.42 -4.28
CA ASP A 12 -17.93 21.28 -5.02
C ASP A 12 -16.49 20.87 -4.69
N LEU A 13 -15.94 19.97 -5.51
CA LEU A 13 -14.58 19.44 -5.37
C LEU A 13 -13.51 20.54 -5.51
N GLU A 14 -13.76 21.56 -6.34
CA GLU A 14 -12.83 22.67 -6.56
C GLU A 14 -12.80 23.62 -5.36
N ALA A 15 -13.96 23.95 -4.79
CA ALA A 15 -14.01 24.72 -3.55
C ALA A 15 -13.41 23.95 -2.37
N ALA A 16 -13.66 22.64 -2.27
CA ALA A 16 -13.04 21.79 -1.27
C ALA A 16 -11.52 21.75 -1.44
N MET A 17 -11.03 21.57 -2.67
CA MET A 17 -9.60 21.61 -2.99
C MET A 17 -9.00 22.96 -2.62
N ARG A 18 -9.58 24.11 -3.02
CA ARG A 18 -9.08 25.44 -2.62
C ARG A 18 -8.94 25.61 -1.12
N LYS A 19 -9.90 25.10 -0.35
CA LYS A 19 -9.88 25.12 1.13
C LYS A 19 -8.99 24.03 1.74
N GLY A 20 -8.35 23.20 0.93
CA GLY A 20 -7.50 22.11 1.39
C GLY A 20 -8.26 20.99 2.11
N ILE A 21 -9.56 20.82 1.81
CA ILE A 21 -10.41 19.82 2.43
C ILE A 21 -10.34 18.54 1.60
N LEU A 22 -9.85 17.44 2.21
CA LEU A 22 -9.90 16.12 1.59
C LEU A 22 -11.36 15.66 1.46
N VAL A 23 -11.73 15.19 0.27
CA VAL A 23 -13.07 14.66 -0.02
C VAL A 23 -12.98 13.18 -0.35
N MET A 24 -13.78 12.38 0.34
CA MET A 24 -13.85 10.93 0.20
C MET A 24 -15.27 10.46 -0.12
N ASN A 25 -15.40 9.43 -0.94
CA ASN A 25 -16.66 8.76 -1.27
C ASN A 25 -16.60 7.26 -0.87
N THR A 26 -17.68 6.52 -1.14
CA THR A 26 -17.77 5.08 -0.83
C THR A 26 -17.94 4.29 -2.12
N PRO A 27 -16.84 3.93 -2.81
CA PRO A 27 -16.89 3.34 -4.15
C PRO A 27 -17.52 1.95 -4.21
N ASN A 28 -17.67 1.24 -3.08
CA ASN A 28 -18.11 -0.16 -3.06
C ASN A 28 -19.52 -0.34 -2.50
N GLY A 29 -19.92 0.46 -1.50
CA GLY A 29 -21.09 0.21 -0.66
C GLY A 29 -22.43 -0.03 -1.36
N ASN A 30 -22.64 0.46 -2.58
CA ASN A 30 -23.92 0.32 -3.31
C ASN A 30 -23.90 -0.68 -4.48
N SER A 31 -22.78 -1.37 -4.74
CA SER A 31 -22.62 -2.16 -5.97
C SER A 31 -23.66 -3.28 -6.11
N LEU A 32 -23.95 -3.98 -5.02
CA LEU A 32 -24.89 -5.10 -5.02
C LEU A 32 -26.34 -4.64 -5.20
N SER A 33 -26.76 -3.60 -4.47
CA SER A 33 -28.14 -3.08 -4.59
C SER A 33 -28.43 -2.47 -5.96
N ALA A 34 -27.45 -1.79 -6.57
CA ALA A 34 -27.59 -1.31 -7.94
C ALA A 34 -27.70 -2.47 -8.95
N ALA A 35 -26.95 -3.56 -8.75
CA ALA A 35 -27.05 -4.76 -9.58
C ALA A 35 -28.41 -5.45 -9.42
N GLU A 36 -28.90 -5.60 -8.19
CA GLU A 36 -30.22 -6.17 -7.89
C GLU A 36 -31.36 -5.38 -8.53
N LEU A 37 -31.32 -4.04 -8.43
CA LEU A 37 -32.30 -3.19 -9.10
C LEU A 37 -32.26 -3.39 -10.62
N THR A 38 -31.06 -3.45 -11.21
CA THR A 38 -30.89 -3.69 -12.65
C THR A 38 -31.52 -5.03 -13.06
N CYS A 39 -31.23 -6.11 -12.34
CA CYS A 39 -31.83 -7.42 -12.58
C CYS A 39 -33.36 -7.38 -12.47
N GLY A 40 -33.88 -6.70 -11.44
CA GLY A 40 -35.31 -6.47 -11.26
C GLY A 40 -35.93 -5.68 -12.41
N MET A 41 -35.25 -4.65 -12.91
CA MET A 41 -35.68 -3.86 -14.07
C MET A 41 -35.70 -4.69 -15.36
N ILE A 42 -34.72 -5.56 -15.59
CA ILE A 42 -34.72 -6.49 -16.74
C ILE A 42 -35.95 -7.41 -16.67
N MET A 43 -36.24 -7.99 -15.49
CA MET A 43 -37.43 -8.81 -15.30
C MET A 43 -38.73 -8.01 -15.51
N CYS A 44 -38.78 -6.78 -15.01
CA CYS A 44 -39.94 -5.89 -15.18
C CYS A 44 -40.16 -5.52 -16.64
N LEU A 45 -39.10 -5.32 -17.44
CA LEU A 45 -39.21 -5.12 -18.88
C LEU A 45 -39.70 -6.38 -19.58
N ALA A 46 -39.10 -7.52 -19.27
CA ALA A 46 -39.47 -8.80 -19.88
C ALA A 46 -40.95 -9.15 -19.64
N ARG A 47 -41.53 -8.74 -18.51
CA ARG A 47 -42.89 -9.15 -18.09
C ARG A 47 -43.88 -7.99 -17.94
N GLN A 48 -43.46 -6.75 -18.21
CA GLN A 48 -44.26 -5.52 -18.10
C GLN A 48 -44.93 -5.35 -16.73
N ILE A 49 -44.25 -5.76 -15.65
CA ILE A 49 -44.84 -5.87 -14.31
C ILE A 49 -45.44 -4.55 -13.80
N PRO A 50 -44.74 -3.39 -13.91
CA PRO A 50 -45.29 -2.12 -13.43
C PRO A 50 -46.58 -1.73 -14.16
N GLN A 51 -46.62 -1.88 -15.49
CA GLN A 51 -47.77 -1.57 -16.32
C GLN A 51 -48.96 -2.48 -16.00
N VAL A 52 -48.72 -3.79 -15.88
CA VAL A 52 -49.75 -4.77 -15.51
C VAL A 52 -50.30 -4.48 -14.11
N THR A 53 -49.42 -4.15 -13.16
CA THR A 53 -49.81 -3.82 -11.78
C THR A 53 -50.64 -2.53 -11.72
N ALA A 54 -50.26 -1.50 -12.48
CA ALA A 54 -51.01 -0.26 -12.57
C ALA A 54 -52.41 -0.51 -13.16
N LEU A 55 -52.51 -1.33 -14.20
CA LEU A 55 -53.79 -1.71 -14.81
C LEU A 55 -54.70 -2.46 -13.82
N MET A 56 -54.15 -3.38 -13.03
CA MET A 56 -54.89 -4.10 -11.99
C MET A 56 -55.37 -3.17 -10.87
N LYS A 57 -54.55 -2.19 -10.45
CA LYS A 57 -54.95 -1.17 -9.47
C LYS A 57 -56.07 -0.26 -9.97
N ASP A 58 -56.18 -0.09 -11.28
CA ASP A 58 -57.27 0.62 -11.96
C ASP A 58 -58.53 -0.25 -12.15
N GLY A 59 -58.57 -1.45 -11.56
CA GLY A 59 -59.73 -2.35 -11.59
C GLY A 59 -59.95 -3.06 -12.94
N LYS A 60 -58.97 -3.00 -13.85
CA LYS A 60 -59.05 -3.64 -15.17
C LYS A 60 -58.41 -5.02 -15.14
N TRP A 61 -58.97 -5.95 -15.92
CA TRP A 61 -58.43 -7.30 -16.11
C TRP A 61 -58.23 -7.58 -17.60
N ASP A 62 -57.04 -7.26 -18.12
CA ASP A 62 -56.72 -7.43 -19.55
C ASP A 62 -55.48 -8.31 -19.76
N ARG A 63 -55.67 -9.62 -19.61
CA ARG A 63 -54.60 -10.62 -19.80
C ARG A 63 -54.11 -10.67 -21.25
N LYS A 64 -54.95 -10.35 -22.24
CA LYS A 64 -54.61 -10.53 -23.67
C LYS A 64 -53.70 -9.42 -24.18
N LYS A 65 -53.73 -8.23 -23.57
CA LYS A 65 -52.88 -7.09 -23.93
C LYS A 65 -51.39 -7.35 -23.65
N PHE A 66 -51.05 -8.17 -22.66
CA PHE A 66 -49.67 -8.36 -22.22
C PHE A 66 -49.13 -9.72 -22.66
N MET A 67 -48.01 -9.69 -23.39
CA MET A 67 -47.24 -10.87 -23.77
C MET A 67 -45.79 -10.66 -23.37
N GLY A 68 -45.35 -11.41 -22.36
CA GLY A 68 -43.99 -11.30 -21.86
C GLY A 68 -42.97 -12.02 -22.74
N THR A 69 -41.70 -11.76 -22.46
CA THR A 69 -40.54 -12.45 -23.03
C THR A 69 -39.89 -13.33 -21.96
N GLU A 70 -39.57 -14.57 -22.33
CA GLU A 70 -38.78 -15.45 -21.48
C GLU A 70 -37.29 -15.09 -21.57
N LEU A 71 -36.60 -15.07 -20.43
CA LEU A 71 -35.17 -14.71 -20.35
C LEU A 71 -34.24 -15.87 -20.73
N ASN A 72 -34.66 -17.12 -20.53
CA ASN A 72 -33.83 -18.28 -20.83
C ASN A 72 -33.33 -18.25 -22.29
N GLY A 73 -32.03 -18.43 -22.46
CA GLY A 73 -31.35 -18.50 -23.75
C GLY A 73 -31.24 -17.15 -24.48
N LYS A 74 -31.77 -16.06 -23.90
CA LYS A 74 -31.63 -14.70 -24.44
C LYS A 74 -30.23 -14.14 -24.18
N THR A 75 -29.80 -13.23 -25.02
CA THR A 75 -28.50 -12.56 -24.91
C THR A 75 -28.64 -11.21 -24.20
N LEU A 76 -27.91 -11.03 -23.11
CA LEU A 76 -27.73 -9.76 -22.41
C LEU A 76 -26.39 -9.13 -22.81
N GLY A 77 -26.45 -7.93 -23.41
CA GLY A 77 -25.29 -7.07 -23.63
C GLY A 77 -25.03 -6.17 -22.44
N ILE A 78 -23.82 -6.21 -21.90
CA ILE A 78 -23.43 -5.44 -20.71
C ILE A 78 -22.33 -4.46 -21.11
N LEU A 79 -22.62 -3.16 -21.01
CA LEU A 79 -21.71 -2.10 -21.40
C LEU A 79 -21.11 -1.46 -20.14
N GLY A 80 -19.82 -1.64 -19.93
CA GLY A 80 -19.16 -1.38 -18.65
C GLY A 80 -19.20 -2.61 -17.75
N LEU A 81 -18.04 -3.24 -17.58
CA LEU A 81 -17.89 -4.51 -16.85
C LEU A 81 -17.13 -4.30 -15.55
N GLY A 82 -17.31 -3.13 -14.94
CA GLY A 82 -16.88 -2.83 -13.58
C GLY A 82 -17.62 -3.67 -12.53
N ARG A 83 -17.60 -3.21 -11.28
CA ARG A 83 -18.20 -3.95 -10.14
C ARG A 83 -19.67 -4.32 -10.41
N ILE A 84 -20.51 -3.33 -10.72
CA ILE A 84 -21.97 -3.52 -10.93
C ILE A 84 -22.24 -4.42 -12.14
N GLY A 85 -21.61 -4.13 -13.29
CA GLY A 85 -21.86 -4.90 -14.52
C GLY A 85 -21.55 -6.39 -14.38
N ARG A 86 -20.49 -6.75 -13.64
CA ARG A 86 -20.18 -8.16 -13.36
C ARG A 86 -21.18 -8.81 -12.41
N GLU A 87 -21.60 -8.10 -11.37
CA GLU A 87 -22.63 -8.60 -10.45
C GLU A 87 -23.98 -8.84 -11.17
N VAL A 88 -24.32 -7.99 -12.14
CA VAL A 88 -25.49 -8.18 -13.02
C VAL A 88 -25.29 -9.42 -13.89
N ALA A 89 -24.12 -9.58 -14.52
CA ALA A 89 -23.84 -10.75 -15.36
C ALA A 89 -24.05 -12.07 -14.61
N VAL A 90 -23.41 -12.21 -13.44
CA VAL A 90 -23.50 -13.43 -12.60
C VAL A 90 -24.95 -13.75 -12.24
N ARG A 91 -25.76 -12.74 -11.88
CA ARG A 91 -27.18 -12.94 -11.54
C ARG A 91 -28.01 -13.30 -12.76
N MET A 92 -27.81 -12.64 -13.90
CA MET A 92 -28.62 -12.90 -15.10
C MET A 92 -28.26 -14.25 -15.76
N GLN A 93 -27.03 -14.73 -15.60
CA GLN A 93 -26.64 -16.09 -15.99
C GLN A 93 -27.40 -17.18 -15.20
N SER A 94 -27.83 -16.91 -13.96
CA SER A 94 -28.68 -17.85 -13.21
C SER A 94 -30.08 -18.01 -13.81
N PHE A 95 -30.51 -17.09 -14.68
CA PHE A 95 -31.69 -17.21 -15.53
C PHE A 95 -31.38 -17.85 -16.89
N GLU A 96 -30.20 -18.45 -17.05
CA GLU A 96 -29.71 -19.08 -18.28
C GLU A 96 -29.59 -18.10 -19.47
N MET A 97 -29.39 -16.81 -19.18
CA MET A 97 -29.04 -15.83 -20.21
C MET A 97 -27.59 -15.97 -20.65
N LYS A 98 -27.33 -15.71 -21.93
CA LYS A 98 -25.97 -15.55 -22.47
C LYS A 98 -25.51 -14.11 -22.20
N THR A 99 -24.34 -13.92 -21.62
CA THR A 99 -23.80 -12.58 -21.35
C THR A 99 -22.64 -12.26 -22.28
N ILE A 100 -22.80 -11.18 -23.05
CA ILE A 100 -21.74 -10.57 -23.85
C ILE A 100 -21.52 -9.15 -23.35
N GLY A 101 -20.33 -8.58 -23.54
CA GLY A 101 -20.10 -7.23 -23.05
C GLY A 101 -18.87 -6.52 -23.59
N TYR A 102 -18.80 -5.23 -23.29
CA TYR A 102 -17.70 -4.35 -23.69
C TYR A 102 -17.20 -3.55 -22.49
N ASP A 103 -15.89 -3.56 -22.31
CA ASP A 103 -15.16 -2.70 -21.39
C ASP A 103 -13.74 -2.50 -21.93
N PRO A 104 -13.25 -1.26 -22.12
CA PRO A 104 -11.94 -1.00 -22.70
C PRO A 104 -10.78 -1.20 -21.72
N ILE A 105 -11.04 -1.38 -20.43
CA ILE A 105 -10.02 -1.43 -19.37
C ILE A 105 -9.79 -2.88 -18.91
N ILE A 106 -10.85 -3.69 -18.85
CA ILE A 106 -10.79 -5.04 -18.29
C ILE A 106 -10.41 -6.04 -19.38
N SER A 107 -9.46 -6.92 -19.07
CA SER A 107 -8.95 -7.90 -20.04
C SER A 107 -9.96 -9.03 -20.32
N PRO A 108 -9.90 -9.64 -21.52
CA PRO A 108 -10.79 -10.74 -21.89
C PRO A 108 -10.72 -11.94 -20.93
N GLU A 109 -9.53 -12.24 -20.40
CA GLU A 109 -9.30 -13.37 -19.50
C GLU A 109 -10.05 -13.20 -18.17
N VAL A 110 -10.04 -11.98 -17.63
CA VAL A 110 -10.80 -11.65 -16.42
C VAL A 110 -12.28 -11.81 -16.69
N LEU A 111 -12.79 -11.30 -17.82
CA LEU A 111 -14.22 -11.38 -18.17
C LEU A 111 -14.68 -12.82 -18.42
N ALA A 112 -13.84 -13.63 -19.05
CA ALA A 112 -14.11 -15.06 -19.27
C ALA A 112 -14.25 -15.82 -17.94
N SER A 113 -13.51 -15.44 -16.89
CA SER A 113 -13.68 -16.03 -15.55
C SER A 113 -15.05 -15.76 -14.91
N PHE A 114 -15.76 -14.72 -15.36
CA PHE A 114 -17.15 -14.42 -15.00
C PHE A 114 -18.16 -14.96 -16.03
N GLY A 115 -17.74 -15.78 -17.00
CA GLY A 115 -18.61 -16.31 -18.06
C GLY A 115 -19.10 -15.25 -19.05
N ILE A 116 -18.39 -14.13 -19.18
CA ILE A 116 -18.76 -13.02 -20.07
C ILE A 116 -17.87 -13.05 -21.31
N GLN A 117 -18.48 -13.12 -22.49
CA GLN A 117 -17.75 -12.98 -23.74
C GLN A 117 -17.54 -11.50 -24.06
N GLN A 118 -16.28 -11.05 -24.08
CA GLN A 118 -15.95 -9.69 -24.50
C GLN A 118 -16.04 -9.57 -26.03
N LEU A 119 -16.69 -8.51 -26.50
CA LEU A 119 -16.85 -8.21 -27.92
C LEU A 119 -16.65 -6.71 -28.18
N PRO A 120 -16.23 -6.29 -29.39
CA PRO A 120 -16.32 -4.90 -29.82
C PRO A 120 -17.76 -4.39 -29.81
N LEU A 121 -17.96 -3.08 -29.60
CA LEU A 121 -19.30 -2.49 -29.48
C LEU A 121 -20.17 -2.78 -30.71
N GLU A 122 -19.60 -2.65 -31.91
CA GLU A 122 -20.27 -2.88 -33.19
C GLU A 122 -20.82 -4.30 -33.35
N GLU A 123 -20.20 -5.29 -32.73
CA GLU A 123 -20.63 -6.69 -32.76
C GLU A 123 -21.70 -6.99 -31.70
N ILE A 124 -21.76 -6.22 -30.60
CA ILE A 124 -22.71 -6.43 -29.51
C ILE A 124 -24.14 -6.09 -29.95
N TRP A 125 -24.34 -4.93 -30.58
CA TRP A 125 -25.68 -4.42 -30.92
C TRP A 125 -26.60 -5.43 -31.61
N PRO A 126 -26.18 -6.11 -32.70
CA PRO A 126 -27.06 -7.05 -33.41
C PRO A 126 -27.32 -8.36 -32.64
N LEU A 127 -26.56 -8.66 -31.59
CA LEU A 127 -26.64 -9.94 -30.85
C LEU A 127 -27.54 -9.87 -29.62
N CYS A 128 -27.71 -8.68 -29.04
CA CYS A 128 -28.45 -8.49 -27.80
C CYS A 128 -29.97 -8.60 -27.95
N ASP A 129 -30.60 -9.30 -27.01
CA ASP A 129 -32.04 -9.19 -26.75
C ASP A 129 -32.32 -8.15 -25.65
N PHE A 130 -31.40 -8.01 -24.70
CA PHE A 130 -31.40 -6.97 -23.67
C PHE A 130 -30.04 -6.27 -23.64
N ILE A 131 -30.03 -4.97 -23.35
CA ILE A 131 -28.80 -4.18 -23.19
C ILE A 131 -28.88 -3.46 -21.84
N THR A 132 -27.80 -3.49 -21.07
CA THR A 132 -27.65 -2.75 -19.82
C THR A 132 -26.36 -1.94 -19.82
N VAL A 133 -26.39 -0.76 -19.21
CA VAL A 133 -25.28 0.20 -19.21
C VAL A 133 -24.84 0.49 -17.79
N HIS A 134 -23.55 0.27 -17.52
CA HIS A 134 -22.91 0.43 -16.22
C HIS A 134 -21.58 1.21 -16.33
N THR A 135 -21.49 2.08 -17.33
CA THR A 135 -20.32 2.95 -17.53
C THR A 135 -20.43 4.21 -16.66
N PRO A 136 -19.29 4.78 -16.20
CA PRO A 136 -19.30 6.12 -15.64
C PRO A 136 -19.67 7.15 -16.70
N LEU A 137 -20.27 8.27 -16.30
CA LEU A 137 -20.56 9.40 -17.19
C LEU A 137 -19.25 10.14 -17.51
N LEU A 138 -18.78 9.99 -18.75
CA LEU A 138 -17.57 10.59 -19.29
C LEU A 138 -17.86 11.11 -20.71
N PRO A 139 -17.04 12.03 -21.26
CA PRO A 139 -17.18 12.45 -22.66
C PRO A 139 -17.17 11.28 -23.65
N SER A 140 -16.37 10.24 -23.38
CA SER A 140 -16.27 9.04 -24.22
C SER A 140 -17.47 8.07 -24.11
N THR A 141 -18.24 8.15 -23.02
CA THR A 141 -19.40 7.27 -22.77
C THR A 141 -20.74 8.01 -22.94
N THR A 142 -20.70 9.32 -23.12
CA THR A 142 -21.88 10.14 -23.39
C THR A 142 -22.46 9.82 -24.76
N GLY A 143 -23.77 9.56 -24.84
CA GLY A 143 -24.44 9.25 -26.10
C GLY A 143 -24.07 7.87 -26.68
N LEU A 144 -23.65 6.94 -25.82
CA LEU A 144 -23.35 5.55 -26.21
C LEU A 144 -24.58 4.86 -26.84
N LEU A 145 -25.76 5.15 -26.29
CA LEU A 145 -27.05 4.80 -26.90
C LEU A 145 -27.61 6.02 -27.64
N LYS A 146 -27.77 5.88 -28.95
CA LYS A 146 -28.24 6.93 -29.87
C LYS A 146 -28.91 6.31 -31.09
N ASP A 147 -29.56 7.12 -31.92
CA ASP A 147 -30.28 6.65 -33.11
C ASP A 147 -29.46 5.70 -34.00
N SER A 148 -28.18 6.02 -34.21
CA SER A 148 -27.31 5.19 -35.03
C SER A 148 -27.01 3.83 -34.41
N THR A 149 -26.92 3.71 -33.08
CA THR A 149 -26.70 2.42 -32.41
C THR A 149 -27.99 1.64 -32.30
N PHE A 150 -29.12 2.30 -32.02
CA PHE A 150 -30.44 1.68 -32.05
C PHE A 150 -30.78 1.09 -33.43
N ALA A 151 -30.29 1.71 -34.51
CA ALA A 151 -30.46 1.17 -35.86
C ALA A 151 -29.77 -0.18 -36.09
N LEU A 152 -28.67 -0.45 -35.35
CA LEU A 152 -27.87 -1.68 -35.42
C LEU A 152 -28.39 -2.79 -34.50
N CYS A 153 -29.20 -2.43 -33.49
CA CYS A 153 -29.81 -3.40 -32.59
C CYS A 153 -30.80 -4.31 -33.32
N LYS A 154 -31.09 -5.47 -32.72
CA LYS A 154 -32.21 -6.32 -33.16
C LYS A 154 -33.48 -5.48 -33.26
N LYS A 155 -34.27 -5.69 -34.33
CA LYS A 155 -35.55 -5.00 -34.51
C LYS A 155 -36.52 -5.44 -33.41
N GLY A 156 -37.37 -4.51 -32.98
CA GLY A 156 -38.36 -4.76 -31.95
C GLY A 156 -37.92 -4.37 -30.53
N CYS A 157 -37.24 -3.23 -30.37
CA CYS A 157 -37.11 -2.62 -29.04
C CYS A 157 -38.51 -2.37 -28.46
N THR A 158 -38.86 -3.10 -27.41
CA THR A 158 -40.22 -3.11 -26.84
C THR A 158 -40.39 -2.17 -25.65
N GLY A 159 -39.29 -1.59 -25.14
CA GLY A 159 -39.31 -0.68 -23.99
C GLY A 159 -37.91 -0.43 -23.42
N ALA A 160 -37.84 0.38 -22.36
CA ALA A 160 -36.62 0.63 -21.61
C ALA A 160 -36.91 0.90 -20.13
N ALA A 161 -35.94 0.62 -19.27
CA ALA A 161 -36.01 0.89 -17.84
C ALA A 161 -34.90 1.87 -17.45
N LEU A 162 -35.27 2.95 -16.78
CA LEU A 162 -34.39 4.09 -16.48
C LEU A 162 -34.44 4.38 -14.98
N ASP A 163 -33.31 4.18 -14.30
CA ASP A 163 -33.15 4.66 -12.91
C ASP A 163 -32.51 6.05 -12.84
N LEU A 164 -31.83 6.47 -13.91
CA LEU A 164 -31.09 7.72 -14.00
C LEU A 164 -31.59 8.56 -15.17
N PHE A 165 -31.51 9.87 -14.99
CA PHE A 165 -31.83 10.89 -16.00
C PHE A 165 -30.69 11.90 -16.09
N THR A 166 -30.62 12.66 -17.17
CA THR A 166 -29.63 13.73 -17.34
C THR A 166 -29.78 14.85 -16.30
N GLU A 167 -30.99 15.03 -15.80
CA GLU A 167 -31.32 15.93 -14.69
C GLU A 167 -32.17 15.17 -13.67
N GLU A 168 -31.81 15.23 -12.38
CA GLU A 168 -32.67 14.71 -11.32
C GLU A 168 -33.94 15.58 -11.22
N LEU A 169 -35.11 14.93 -11.28
CA LEU A 169 -36.40 15.53 -11.66
C LEU A 169 -36.43 15.96 -13.14
N PRO A 170 -36.53 15.00 -14.08
CA PRO A 170 -36.50 15.29 -15.51
C PRO A 170 -37.63 16.25 -15.91
N ARG A 171 -37.24 17.38 -16.51
CA ARG A 171 -38.16 18.40 -17.03
C ARG A 171 -38.91 17.89 -18.24
N ASP A 172 -38.20 17.21 -19.14
CA ASP A 172 -38.83 16.50 -20.24
C ASP A 172 -39.44 15.20 -19.73
N ARG A 173 -40.78 15.14 -19.82
CA ARG A 173 -41.59 14.03 -19.35
C ARG A 173 -41.85 12.98 -20.42
N ALA A 174 -41.43 13.19 -21.67
CA ALA A 174 -41.75 12.31 -22.79
C ALA A 174 -41.36 10.85 -22.53
N LEU A 175 -40.16 10.61 -21.97
CA LEU A 175 -39.74 9.26 -21.59
C LEU A 175 -40.44 8.75 -20.33
N VAL A 176 -40.61 9.62 -19.32
CA VAL A 176 -41.21 9.21 -18.04
C VAL A 176 -42.66 8.77 -18.20
N ASP A 177 -43.40 9.45 -19.06
CA ASP A 177 -44.83 9.22 -19.27
C ASP A 177 -45.11 8.17 -20.37
N HIS A 178 -44.07 7.66 -21.05
CA HIS A 178 -44.23 6.70 -22.13
C HIS A 178 -44.62 5.31 -21.60
N GLU A 179 -45.65 4.68 -22.17
CA GLU A 179 -46.23 3.43 -21.65
C GLU A 179 -45.24 2.25 -21.57
N ASN A 180 -44.28 2.20 -22.50
CA ASN A 180 -43.26 1.15 -22.56
C ASN A 180 -41.98 1.51 -21.80
N ILE A 181 -41.96 2.62 -21.06
CA ILE A 181 -40.82 3.01 -20.22
C ILE A 181 -41.15 2.73 -18.76
N ILE A 182 -40.21 2.10 -18.07
CA ILE A 182 -40.22 1.98 -16.62
C ILE A 182 -39.21 3.00 -16.11
N SER A 183 -39.63 3.88 -15.20
CA SER A 183 -38.75 4.88 -14.63
C SER A 183 -38.75 4.82 -13.11
N CYS A 184 -37.56 5.00 -12.52
CA CYS A 184 -37.36 5.08 -11.09
C CYS A 184 -36.58 6.35 -10.73
N PRO A 185 -36.84 6.93 -9.55
CA PRO A 185 -36.15 8.15 -9.11
C PRO A 185 -34.81 7.82 -8.45
N HIS A 186 -33.85 7.27 -9.22
CA HIS A 186 -32.49 6.98 -8.74
C HIS A 186 -32.46 6.07 -7.49
N LEU A 187 -33.13 4.92 -7.58
CA LEU A 187 -33.29 3.97 -6.48
C LEU A 187 -32.13 2.98 -6.33
N GLY A 188 -31.17 2.92 -7.26
CA GLY A 188 -30.05 1.97 -7.21
C GLY A 188 -29.37 1.83 -5.84
N PRO A 189 -28.98 2.94 -5.17
CA PRO A 189 -28.37 2.88 -3.83
C PRO A 189 -29.38 2.90 -2.66
N SER A 190 -30.69 2.90 -2.93
CA SER A 190 -31.76 3.14 -1.95
C SER A 190 -32.21 1.85 -1.25
N THR A 191 -31.26 1.15 -0.61
CA THR A 191 -31.52 -0.01 0.26
C THR A 191 -30.93 0.21 1.65
N LYS A 192 -31.46 -0.47 2.68
CA LYS A 192 -30.94 -0.32 4.05
C LYS A 192 -29.49 -0.81 4.12
N GLU A 193 -29.19 -1.88 3.40
CA GLU A 193 -27.90 -2.54 3.30
C GLU A 193 -26.87 -1.63 2.62
N ALA A 194 -27.20 -1.03 1.47
CA ALA A 194 -26.29 -0.10 0.80
C ALA A 194 -26.00 1.14 1.66
N GLN A 195 -27.01 1.71 2.32
CA GLN A 195 -26.79 2.85 3.23
C GLN A 195 -25.91 2.46 4.42
N SER A 196 -26.11 1.25 4.98
CA SER A 196 -25.27 0.72 6.06
C SER A 196 -23.82 0.52 5.61
N HIS A 197 -23.61 -0.16 4.47
CA HIS A 197 -22.26 -0.40 3.94
C HIS A 197 -21.54 0.90 3.59
N CYS A 198 -22.22 1.87 2.97
CA CYS A 198 -21.65 3.20 2.72
C CYS A 198 -21.28 3.90 4.05
N GLY A 199 -22.14 3.83 5.06
CA GLY A 199 -21.87 4.39 6.38
C GLY A 199 -20.65 3.75 7.06
N GLU A 200 -20.53 2.42 6.98
CA GLU A 200 -19.37 1.68 7.49
C GLU A 200 -18.09 2.02 6.70
N GLU A 201 -18.15 1.95 5.37
CA GLU A 201 -17.00 2.20 4.49
C GLU A 201 -16.44 3.61 4.70
N ILE A 202 -17.28 4.64 4.82
CA ILE A 202 -16.80 5.99 5.07
C ILE A 202 -16.23 6.14 6.49
N SER A 203 -16.80 5.45 7.47
CA SER A 203 -16.32 5.47 8.86
C SER A 203 -14.93 4.83 8.97
N VAL A 204 -14.71 3.69 8.30
CA VAL A 204 -13.41 3.03 8.22
C VAL A 204 -12.39 3.96 7.55
N GLN A 205 -12.74 4.62 6.45
CA GLN A 205 -11.84 5.59 5.80
C GLN A 205 -11.44 6.75 6.72
N PHE A 206 -12.35 7.25 7.57
CA PHE A 206 -11.98 8.26 8.58
C PHE A 206 -11.03 7.72 9.64
N VAL A 207 -11.25 6.49 10.12
CA VAL A 207 -10.36 5.83 11.08
C VAL A 207 -8.97 5.64 10.47
N ASP A 208 -8.91 5.17 9.22
CA ASP A 208 -7.67 4.98 8.48
C ASP A 208 -6.95 6.32 8.29
N MET A 209 -7.65 7.38 7.90
CA MET A 209 -7.05 8.71 7.76
C MET A 209 -6.38 9.19 9.07
N VAL A 210 -7.00 8.95 10.22
CA VAL A 210 -6.44 9.35 11.53
C VAL A 210 -5.29 8.44 11.96
N LYS A 211 -5.38 7.14 11.67
CA LYS A 211 -4.37 6.14 12.07
C LYS A 211 -3.21 6.01 11.08
N GLY A 212 -3.28 6.67 9.93
CA GLY A 212 -2.28 6.55 8.89
C GLY A 212 -2.44 5.30 8.01
N GLY A 213 -3.68 4.88 7.74
CA GLY A 213 -4.01 3.85 6.76
C GLY A 213 -4.09 4.40 5.33
N ALA A 214 -4.19 3.49 4.36
CA ALA A 214 -4.44 3.83 2.97
C ALA A 214 -5.90 4.25 2.76
N LEU A 215 -6.13 5.20 1.84
CA LEU A 215 -7.46 5.76 1.57
C LEU A 215 -7.92 5.39 0.15
N ALA A 216 -8.93 4.52 0.06
CA ALA A 216 -9.44 4.01 -1.21
C ALA A 216 -10.43 4.96 -1.92
N GLY A 217 -11.14 5.83 -1.18
CA GLY A 217 -12.24 6.67 -1.69
C GLY A 217 -11.89 8.13 -2.00
N VAL A 218 -10.61 8.49 -2.08
CA VAL A 218 -10.20 9.91 -2.25
C VAL A 218 -10.55 10.44 -3.64
N MET A 219 -11.28 11.55 -3.70
CA MET A 219 -11.78 12.13 -4.96
C MET A 219 -10.90 13.27 -5.49
N ASN A 220 -10.61 14.27 -4.66
CA ASN A 220 -9.91 15.49 -5.10
C ASN A 220 -8.38 15.41 -4.99
N ALA A 221 -7.83 14.39 -4.34
CA ALA A 221 -6.39 14.23 -4.17
C ALA A 221 -5.96 12.76 -4.24
N GLN A 222 -6.31 12.05 -5.31
CA GLN A 222 -6.03 10.61 -5.50
C GLN A 222 -4.55 10.23 -5.30
N ALA A 223 -3.63 11.15 -5.63
CA ALA A 223 -2.19 11.01 -5.37
C ALA A 223 -1.84 10.83 -3.88
N LEU A 224 -2.77 11.18 -2.97
CA LEU A 224 -2.62 11.06 -1.53
C LEU A 224 -3.24 9.79 -0.94
N SER A 225 -3.75 8.88 -1.78
CA SER A 225 -4.34 7.61 -1.33
C SER A 225 -3.39 6.79 -0.44
N SER A 226 -2.07 6.91 -0.65
CA SER A 226 -1.02 6.27 0.14
C SER A 226 -0.24 7.22 1.06
N ALA A 227 -0.54 8.52 1.03
CA ALA A 227 0.20 9.56 1.75
C ALA A 227 0.31 9.27 3.25
N PHE A 228 -0.78 8.78 3.83
CA PHE A 228 -0.90 8.62 5.27
C PHE A 228 -0.29 7.32 5.79
N SER A 229 0.19 6.42 4.91
CA SER A 229 0.76 5.13 5.32
C SER A 229 1.95 5.28 6.29
N PRO A 230 2.20 4.34 7.23
CA PRO A 230 3.30 4.45 8.18
C PRO A 230 4.67 4.54 7.51
N HIS A 231 4.82 3.92 6.34
CA HIS A 231 6.05 3.94 5.54
C HIS A 231 6.26 5.27 4.80
N THR A 232 5.20 5.97 4.40
CA THR A 232 5.28 7.23 3.63
C THR A 232 5.35 8.46 4.54
N LYS A 233 4.76 8.39 5.73
CA LYS A 233 4.67 9.52 6.69
C LYS A 233 6.00 10.22 6.97
N PRO A 234 7.13 9.51 7.22
CA PRO A 234 8.41 10.19 7.46
C PRO A 234 8.90 10.96 6.24
N TRP A 235 8.71 10.42 5.04
CA TRP A 235 9.12 11.05 3.79
C TRP A 235 8.35 12.33 3.48
N ILE A 236 7.07 12.42 3.90
CA ILE A 236 6.29 13.65 3.78
C ILE A 236 6.92 14.77 4.62
N GLY A 237 7.30 14.49 5.87
CA GLY A 237 7.95 15.48 6.74
C GLY A 237 9.28 15.97 6.14
N LEU A 238 10.09 15.05 5.63
CA LEU A 238 11.32 15.40 4.91
C LEU A 238 11.03 16.28 3.70
N ALA A 239 10.08 15.88 2.84
CA ALA A 239 9.73 16.63 1.64
C ALA A 239 9.26 18.06 1.97
N GLU A 240 8.44 18.25 3.02
CA GLU A 240 8.04 19.59 3.49
C GLU A 240 9.24 20.44 3.97
N ALA A 241 10.18 19.83 4.69
CA ALA A 241 11.40 20.52 5.11
C ALA A 241 12.27 20.94 3.91
N LEU A 242 12.41 20.06 2.91
CA LEU A 242 13.12 20.35 1.67
C LEU A 242 12.49 21.51 0.89
N GLY A 243 11.15 21.54 0.81
CA GLY A 243 10.42 22.66 0.20
C GLY A 243 10.66 23.98 0.93
N THR A 244 10.58 23.96 2.26
CA THR A 244 10.85 25.13 3.11
C THR A 244 12.27 25.64 2.91
N LEU A 245 13.22 24.72 2.81
CA LEU A 245 14.62 25.04 2.59
C LEU A 245 14.84 25.66 1.20
N MET A 246 14.27 25.05 0.16
CA MET A 246 14.31 25.60 -1.19
C MET A 246 13.72 27.01 -1.26
N ARG A 247 12.64 27.29 -0.51
CA ARG A 247 12.06 28.63 -0.40
C ARG A 247 13.03 29.62 0.22
N ALA A 248 13.67 29.26 1.32
CA ALA A 248 14.63 30.11 2.02
C ALA A 248 15.81 30.51 1.11
N TRP A 249 16.18 29.66 0.15
CA TRP A 249 17.28 29.91 -0.77
C TRP A 249 16.90 30.68 -2.03
N THR A 250 15.81 30.27 -2.66
CA THR A 250 15.41 30.80 -3.97
C THR A 250 14.53 32.04 -3.86
N GLY A 251 14.07 32.38 -2.66
CA GLY A 251 13.20 33.52 -2.42
C GLY A 251 11.78 33.22 -2.92
N SER A 252 11.42 33.65 -4.12
CA SER A 252 10.12 33.29 -4.73
C SER A 252 10.34 32.26 -5.85
N PRO A 253 9.62 31.13 -5.84
CA PRO A 253 9.82 30.10 -6.86
C PRO A 253 9.48 30.64 -8.24
N LYS A 254 10.40 30.47 -9.20
CA LYS A 254 10.23 30.80 -10.62
C LYS A 254 10.79 29.64 -11.45
N GLY A 255 10.13 29.34 -12.58
CA GLY A 255 10.57 28.29 -13.50
C GLY A 255 10.03 26.90 -13.16
N THR A 256 10.86 25.86 -13.36
CA THR A 256 10.47 24.46 -13.18
C THR A 256 11.21 23.87 -11.97
N ILE A 257 10.45 23.26 -11.06
CA ILE A 257 10.96 22.53 -9.91
C ILE A 257 10.91 21.04 -10.23
N GLN A 258 12.03 20.33 -10.10
CA GLN A 258 12.08 18.90 -10.33
C GLN A 258 12.18 18.15 -9.00
N VAL A 259 11.25 17.23 -8.76
CA VAL A 259 11.26 16.32 -7.61
C VAL A 259 11.66 14.94 -8.10
N VAL A 260 12.83 14.47 -7.69
CA VAL A 260 13.34 13.14 -8.08
C VAL A 260 13.27 12.20 -6.88
N THR A 261 12.55 11.09 -7.01
CA THR A 261 12.57 10.01 -6.01
C THR A 261 13.48 8.87 -6.47
N GLN A 262 14.17 8.24 -5.53
CA GLN A 262 15.08 7.14 -5.81
C GLN A 262 14.80 5.92 -4.93
N GLY A 263 15.01 4.72 -5.49
CA GLY A 263 14.89 3.44 -4.77
C GLY A 263 13.49 2.82 -4.79
N LEU A 264 13.42 1.50 -4.74
CA LEU A 264 12.19 0.71 -4.94
C LEU A 264 11.05 1.09 -3.98
N SER A 265 11.37 1.47 -2.74
CA SER A 265 10.40 1.84 -1.71
C SER A 265 9.63 3.13 -2.01
N LEU A 266 10.15 4.01 -2.88
CA LEU A 266 9.54 5.30 -3.21
C LEU A 266 8.82 5.34 -4.56
N LYS A 267 8.77 4.21 -5.28
CA LYS A 267 8.17 4.11 -6.61
C LYS A 267 6.75 4.68 -6.68
N ASN A 268 5.94 4.42 -5.66
CA ASN A 268 4.54 4.85 -5.60
C ASN A 268 4.31 6.12 -4.76
N ALA A 269 5.36 6.69 -4.16
CA ALA A 269 5.25 7.85 -3.27
C ALA A 269 5.49 9.19 -3.99
N GLY A 270 6.03 9.18 -5.21
CA GLY A 270 6.49 10.39 -5.91
C GLY A 270 5.50 11.54 -5.96
N ASN A 271 4.23 11.28 -6.30
CA ASN A 271 3.21 12.33 -6.40
C ASN A 271 2.84 12.93 -5.02
N CYS A 272 2.80 12.10 -3.99
CA CYS A 272 2.57 12.55 -2.61
C CYS A 272 3.75 13.40 -2.11
N LEU A 273 4.99 12.95 -2.34
CA LEU A 273 6.19 13.65 -1.92
C LEU A 273 6.37 14.97 -2.66
N CYS A 274 6.06 14.99 -3.95
CA CYS A 274 6.02 16.22 -4.74
C CYS A 274 5.06 17.25 -4.13
N SER A 275 3.86 16.81 -3.73
CA SER A 275 2.90 17.66 -3.02
C SER A 275 3.49 18.17 -1.69
N ALA A 276 4.13 17.31 -0.91
CA ALA A 276 4.76 17.71 0.35
C ALA A 276 5.88 18.77 0.15
N VAL A 277 6.71 18.64 -0.89
CA VAL A 277 7.70 19.68 -1.26
C VAL A 277 7.01 21.02 -1.54
N ILE A 278 5.92 21.01 -2.30
CA ILE A 278 5.17 22.24 -2.60
C ILE A 278 4.57 22.86 -1.34
N VAL A 279 4.07 22.04 -0.39
CA VAL A 279 3.57 22.53 0.90
C VAL A 279 4.66 23.32 1.61
N GLY A 280 5.86 22.75 1.76
CA GLY A 280 6.99 23.43 2.38
C GLY A 280 7.37 24.73 1.67
N LEU A 281 7.40 24.69 0.33
CA LEU A 281 7.78 25.83 -0.50
C LEU A 281 6.83 27.03 -0.37
N LEU A 282 5.54 26.77 -0.17
CA LEU A 282 4.50 27.80 -0.12
C LEU A 282 4.02 28.13 1.29
N LYS A 283 4.41 27.35 2.32
CA LYS A 283 3.96 27.47 3.72
C LYS A 283 4.05 28.88 4.30
N TYR A 284 5.08 29.65 3.89
CA TYR A 284 5.36 30.99 4.40
C TYR A 284 5.11 32.11 3.36
N ALA A 285 4.47 31.78 2.24
CA ALA A 285 4.11 32.78 1.24
C ALA A 285 2.88 33.58 1.69
N SER A 286 3.00 34.91 1.72
CA SER A 286 1.97 35.85 2.23
C SER A 286 0.61 35.73 1.52
N ASN A 287 0.58 35.18 0.30
CA ASN A 287 -0.61 35.08 -0.54
C ASN A 287 -1.37 33.75 -0.40
N HIS A 288 -0.83 32.76 0.31
CA HIS A 288 -1.43 31.41 0.37
C HIS A 288 -1.68 30.98 1.82
N ALA A 289 -2.72 31.55 2.42
CA ALA A 289 -3.22 31.05 3.70
C ALA A 289 -3.79 29.63 3.51
N ASN A 290 -3.29 28.67 4.29
CA ASN A 290 -3.74 27.26 4.34
C ASN A 290 -3.27 26.35 3.19
N VAL A 291 -1.98 26.37 2.85
CA VAL A 291 -1.38 25.36 1.96
C VAL A 291 -1.37 23.98 2.63
N ASN A 292 -1.79 22.94 1.92
CA ASN A 292 -1.67 21.54 2.33
C ASN A 292 -1.62 20.59 1.13
N LEU A 293 -1.43 19.29 1.38
CA LEU A 293 -1.25 18.28 0.34
C LEU A 293 -2.37 18.22 -0.70
N VAL A 294 -3.59 18.66 -0.36
CA VAL A 294 -4.77 18.60 -1.25
C VAL A 294 -4.77 19.76 -2.25
N ASN A 295 -4.34 20.95 -1.84
CA ASN A 295 -4.48 22.16 -2.65
C ASN A 295 -3.21 22.55 -3.43
N THR A 296 -2.11 21.83 -3.23
CA THR A 296 -0.80 22.10 -3.85
C THR A 296 -0.85 22.28 -5.36
N LYS A 297 -1.49 21.36 -6.08
CA LYS A 297 -1.56 21.38 -7.54
C LYS A 297 -2.21 22.65 -8.09
N LEU A 298 -3.26 23.13 -7.40
CA LEU A 298 -3.94 24.37 -7.77
C LEU A 298 -3.04 25.58 -7.50
N LEU A 299 -2.42 25.62 -6.32
CA LEU A 299 -1.57 26.72 -5.89
C LEU A 299 -0.31 26.88 -6.77
N VAL A 300 0.28 25.79 -7.25
CA VAL A 300 1.39 25.81 -8.22
C VAL A 300 0.99 26.57 -9.48
N LYS A 301 -0.21 26.27 -10.01
CA LYS A 301 -0.72 26.91 -11.22
C LYS A 301 -1.00 28.39 -11.01
N GLU A 302 -1.55 28.77 -9.86
CA GLU A 302 -1.80 30.17 -9.49
C GLU A 302 -0.51 30.97 -9.28
N ALA A 303 0.52 30.34 -8.69
CA ALA A 303 1.81 30.95 -8.45
C ALA A 303 2.71 31.03 -9.70
N GLY A 304 2.32 30.39 -10.81
CA GLY A 304 2.97 30.54 -12.12
C GLY A 304 4.31 29.83 -12.27
N PHE A 305 4.56 28.76 -11.50
CA PHE A 305 5.72 27.89 -11.68
C PHE A 305 5.28 26.46 -12.05
N ASN A 306 6.20 25.66 -12.59
CA ASN A 306 5.94 24.28 -12.97
C ASN A 306 6.63 23.33 -11.99
N VAL A 307 6.04 22.15 -11.77
CA VAL A 307 6.67 21.08 -10.99
C VAL A 307 6.64 19.78 -11.79
N THR A 308 7.79 19.13 -11.92
CA THR A 308 7.94 17.82 -12.57
C THR A 308 8.39 16.79 -11.55
N THR A 309 7.96 15.54 -11.72
CA THR A 309 8.36 14.43 -10.85
C THR A 309 8.98 13.33 -11.70
N SER A 310 10.13 12.80 -11.26
CA SER A 310 10.75 11.62 -11.88
C SER A 310 11.15 10.60 -10.82
N HIS A 311 11.19 9.33 -11.20
CA HIS A 311 11.54 8.24 -10.30
C HIS A 311 12.67 7.40 -10.91
N ASN A 312 13.73 7.17 -10.14
CA ASN A 312 14.82 6.27 -10.52
C ASN A 312 14.83 5.04 -9.59
N PRO A 313 14.79 3.82 -10.13
CA PRO A 313 14.79 2.60 -9.29
C PRO A 313 16.15 2.36 -8.62
N THR A 314 17.23 2.92 -9.16
CA THR A 314 18.60 2.79 -8.67
C THR A 314 19.01 3.99 -7.81
N VAL A 315 19.71 3.72 -6.70
CA VAL A 315 20.31 4.75 -5.85
C VAL A 315 21.79 4.92 -6.27
N PRO A 316 22.27 6.13 -6.59
CA PRO A 316 23.69 6.39 -6.80
C PRO A 316 24.43 6.33 -5.46
N GLY A 317 25.43 5.44 -5.34
CA GLY A 317 26.21 5.26 -4.12
C GLY A 317 25.63 4.20 -3.17
N GLU A 318 26.52 3.47 -2.50
CA GLU A 318 26.15 2.37 -1.60
C GLU A 318 25.45 2.88 -0.33
N GLY A 319 24.19 2.48 -0.13
CA GLY A 319 23.54 2.37 1.18
C GLY A 319 23.24 3.64 1.99
N LEU A 320 23.64 4.84 1.55
CA LEU A 320 23.39 6.09 2.28
C LEU A 320 22.17 6.84 1.72
N PRO A 321 21.23 7.32 2.56
CA PRO A 321 20.19 8.24 2.11
C PRO A 321 20.83 9.60 1.78
N LEU A 322 20.99 9.84 0.48
CA LEU A 322 21.62 11.06 -0.06
C LEU A 322 20.55 12.07 -0.48
N LEU A 323 20.70 13.31 -0.03
CA LEU A 323 19.98 14.45 -0.57
C LEU A 323 20.89 15.20 -1.54
N LEU A 324 20.48 15.24 -2.81
CA LEU A 324 21.15 16.00 -3.86
C LEU A 324 20.32 17.23 -4.20
N PHE A 325 20.93 18.41 -4.19
CA PHE A 325 20.26 19.62 -4.63
C PHE A 325 21.20 20.55 -5.39
N GLN A 326 20.57 21.36 -6.22
CA GLN A 326 21.20 22.34 -7.09
C GLN A 326 20.77 23.73 -6.61
N ALA A 327 21.72 24.57 -6.21
CA ALA A 327 21.45 25.93 -5.76
C ALA A 327 22.61 26.87 -6.13
N GLN A 328 22.30 28.12 -6.48
CA GLN A 328 23.33 29.14 -6.70
C GLN A 328 23.93 29.59 -5.36
N PRO A 329 25.27 29.66 -5.24
CA PRO A 329 25.94 29.95 -3.99
C PRO A 329 25.83 31.44 -3.67
N SER A 330 25.01 31.81 -2.68
CA SER A 330 24.99 33.22 -2.25
C SER A 330 24.71 33.47 -0.77
N ASN A 331 24.66 32.45 0.11
CA ASN A 331 24.47 32.74 1.53
C ASN A 331 25.23 31.81 2.51
N PRO A 332 26.27 32.31 3.21
CA PRO A 332 26.97 31.57 4.26
C PRO A 332 26.14 31.29 5.53
N ALA A 333 24.97 31.91 5.72
CA ALA A 333 24.02 31.59 6.80
C ALA A 333 23.17 30.32 6.55
N MET A 334 23.46 29.60 5.46
CA MET A 334 22.69 28.45 4.98
C MET A 334 22.79 27.24 5.93
N LEU A 335 23.99 26.85 6.34
CA LEU A 335 24.20 25.59 7.07
C LEU A 335 23.48 25.51 8.44
N PRO A 336 23.46 26.55 9.29
CA PRO A 336 22.70 26.51 10.55
C PRO A 336 21.18 26.43 10.35
N THR A 337 20.66 27.17 9.36
CA THR A 337 19.22 27.16 9.01
C THR A 337 18.81 25.77 8.53
N MET A 338 19.67 25.12 7.75
CA MET A 338 19.49 23.75 7.27
C MET A 338 19.44 22.72 8.39
N ILE A 339 20.40 22.79 9.31
CA ILE A 339 20.44 21.87 10.46
C ILE A 339 19.16 22.01 11.29
N GLY A 340 18.68 23.24 11.50
CA GLY A 340 17.42 23.49 12.19
C GLY A 340 16.21 22.88 11.48
N LEU A 341 16.06 23.11 10.17
CA LEU A 341 14.93 22.58 9.38
C LEU A 341 14.94 21.05 9.27
N LEU A 342 16.11 20.44 9.12
CA LEU A 342 16.26 18.98 9.12
C LEU A 342 15.90 18.39 10.50
N ALA A 343 16.33 19.05 11.59
CA ALA A 343 15.99 18.63 12.94
C ALA A 343 14.49 18.72 13.24
N GLU A 344 13.78 19.74 12.72
CA GLU A 344 12.31 19.82 12.79
C GLU A 344 11.61 18.65 12.08
N ALA A 345 12.21 18.14 11.00
CA ALA A 345 11.77 16.92 10.32
C ALA A 345 12.26 15.62 10.99
N GLY A 346 12.92 15.72 12.15
CA GLY A 346 13.47 14.60 12.91
C GLY A 346 14.82 14.08 12.39
N MET A 347 15.42 14.73 11.38
CA MET A 347 16.62 14.28 10.68
C MET A 347 17.88 15.01 11.18
N GLN A 348 19.00 14.32 11.16
CA GLN A 348 20.32 14.87 11.45
C GLN A 348 21.14 14.98 10.16
N LEU A 349 21.83 16.10 9.97
CA LEU A 349 22.82 16.24 8.92
C LEU A 349 24.08 15.45 9.32
N LEU A 350 24.44 14.41 8.56
CA LEU A 350 25.60 13.57 8.83
C LEU A 350 26.84 14.09 8.11
N THR A 351 26.69 14.43 6.84
CA THR A 351 27.78 14.95 6.00
C THR A 351 27.27 16.06 5.10
N TYR A 352 28.13 17.06 4.86
CA TYR A 352 27.91 18.10 3.87
C TYR A 352 29.17 18.21 3.03
N GLN A 353 29.04 17.98 1.73
CA GLN A 353 30.11 18.13 0.77
C GLN A 353 29.62 19.05 -0.35
N THR A 354 30.43 20.04 -0.69
CA THR A 354 30.24 20.79 -1.93
C THR A 354 31.06 20.06 -2.98
N LEU A 355 30.39 19.28 -3.83
CA LEU A 355 31.08 18.37 -4.75
C LEU A 355 30.69 18.67 -6.18
N VAL A 356 31.70 19.15 -6.90
CA VAL A 356 31.92 19.12 -8.35
C VAL A 356 31.11 20.12 -9.17
N VAL A 357 31.89 20.92 -9.92
CA VAL A 357 31.44 21.65 -11.10
C VAL A 357 31.26 20.63 -12.22
N SER A 358 30.01 20.26 -12.51
CA SER A 358 29.67 19.55 -13.75
C SER A 358 28.88 20.52 -14.61
N GLU A 359 29.29 20.71 -15.88
CA GLU A 359 28.67 21.66 -16.83
C GLU A 359 28.62 23.13 -16.35
N GLY A 360 29.56 23.57 -15.49
CA GLY A 360 29.62 24.95 -15.01
C GLY A 360 28.73 25.26 -13.80
N GLU A 361 28.06 24.25 -13.24
CA GLU A 361 27.12 24.40 -12.13
C GLU A 361 27.62 23.71 -10.86
N THR A 362 27.42 24.36 -9.70
CA THR A 362 27.89 23.85 -8.40
C THR A 362 26.84 22.96 -7.75
N TRP A 363 27.21 21.72 -7.43
CA TRP A 363 26.36 20.77 -6.72
C TRP A 363 26.71 20.70 -5.23
N HIS A 364 25.68 20.61 -4.40
CA HIS A 364 25.79 20.37 -2.98
C HIS A 364 25.22 18.99 -2.64
N VAL A 365 26.04 18.16 -2.01
CA VAL A 365 25.72 16.78 -1.64
C VAL A 365 25.65 16.68 -0.12
N MET A 366 24.56 16.09 0.38
CA MET A 366 24.37 15.90 1.80
C MET A 366 24.02 14.46 2.14
N GLY A 367 24.74 13.91 3.11
CA GLY A 367 24.31 12.72 3.84
C GLY A 367 23.43 13.15 5.00
N ILE A 368 22.22 12.61 5.06
CA ILE A 368 21.27 12.81 6.17
C ILE A 368 21.11 11.51 6.93
N SER A 369 20.69 11.58 8.20
CA SER A 369 20.30 10.39 8.95
C SER A 369 19.06 9.77 8.32
N SER A 370 18.95 8.45 8.35
CA SER A 370 17.73 7.76 7.90
C SER A 370 16.50 8.18 8.71
N LEU A 371 15.33 8.16 8.07
CA LEU A 371 14.02 8.42 8.67
C LEU A 371 13.55 7.34 9.66
N LEU A 372 14.29 6.23 9.76
CA LEU A 372 13.97 5.11 10.63
C LEU A 372 14.41 5.42 12.06
N LEU A 373 13.45 5.83 12.91
CA LEU A 373 13.62 5.95 14.36
C LEU A 373 13.84 4.61 15.08
N SER A 374 13.89 3.48 14.36
CA SER A 374 14.27 2.17 14.89
C SER A 374 14.47 1.19 13.73
N LEU A 375 15.46 0.29 13.86
CA LEU A 375 15.67 -0.87 12.99
C LEU A 375 14.52 -1.89 13.04
N ASP A 376 13.57 -1.75 13.97
CA ASP A 376 12.42 -2.67 14.10
C ASP A 376 11.46 -2.61 12.90
N ALA A 377 11.37 -1.48 12.21
CA ALA A 377 10.49 -1.32 11.04
C ALA A 377 11.05 -1.98 9.76
N TRP A 378 12.33 -2.38 9.77
CA TRP A 378 13.01 -3.05 8.64
C TRP A 378 12.99 -4.59 8.75
N LYS A 379 12.51 -5.14 9.86
CA LYS A 379 12.75 -6.55 10.24
C LYS A 379 12.02 -7.62 9.42
N GLN A 380 11.23 -7.31 8.38
CA GLN A 380 10.42 -8.35 7.73
C GLN A 380 10.42 -8.45 6.21
N HIS A 381 10.96 -7.52 5.41
CA HIS A 381 10.84 -7.65 3.94
C HIS A 381 12.08 -7.32 3.10
N ASP A 382 12.90 -6.33 3.46
CA ASP A 382 13.97 -5.87 2.56
C ASP A 382 15.35 -6.53 2.81
N PHE A 383 15.59 -7.15 3.98
CA PHE A 383 16.89 -7.73 4.31
C PHE A 383 17.23 -8.95 3.44
N CYS A 384 16.24 -9.79 3.14
CA CYS A 384 16.46 -11.01 2.34
C CYS A 384 16.75 -10.69 0.86
N GLU A 385 16.08 -9.68 0.29
CA GLU A 385 16.18 -9.37 -1.14
C GLU A 385 17.50 -8.63 -1.49
N HIS A 386 18.00 -7.81 -0.57
CA HIS A 386 19.26 -7.06 -0.74
C HIS A 386 20.50 -7.97 -0.71
N VAL A 387 20.49 -8.98 0.16
CA VAL A 387 21.59 -9.95 0.29
C VAL A 387 21.67 -10.83 -0.97
N THR A 388 20.54 -11.28 -1.50
CA THR A 388 20.50 -12.12 -2.71
C THR A 388 21.00 -11.39 -3.96
N GLN A 389 20.64 -10.11 -4.15
CA GLN A 389 21.04 -9.34 -5.33
C GLN A 389 22.51 -8.88 -5.28
N HIS A 390 23.06 -8.63 -4.09
CA HIS A 390 24.48 -8.30 -3.93
C HIS A 390 25.37 -9.51 -4.26
N LEU A 391 24.97 -10.71 -3.85
CA LEU A 391 25.71 -11.95 -4.10
C LEU A 391 25.73 -12.37 -5.57
N GLN A 392 24.67 -12.08 -6.34
CA GLN A 392 24.60 -12.38 -7.78
C GLN A 392 25.47 -11.46 -8.65
N LYS A 393 25.91 -10.32 -8.12
CA LYS A 393 26.60 -9.28 -8.89
C LYS A 393 28.14 -9.41 -8.88
N TYR A 394 28.72 -10.18 -7.95
CA TYR A 394 30.17 -10.15 -7.68
C TYR A 394 30.93 -11.48 -7.85
N LEU A 395 30.31 -12.54 -8.37
CA LEU A 395 31.01 -13.82 -8.62
C LEU A 395 31.08 -14.19 -10.12
N PRO A 396 32.22 -13.96 -10.79
CA PRO A 396 32.60 -14.70 -11.99
C PRO A 396 33.23 -16.06 -11.61
N SER A 397 33.02 -17.03 -12.50
CA SER A 397 33.42 -18.45 -12.44
C SER A 397 34.92 -18.75 -12.31
N LEU A 398 35.22 -19.96 -11.81
CA LEU A 398 36.48 -20.76 -11.78
C LEU A 398 37.05 -20.87 -10.35
N GLY A 399 37.47 -22.01 -9.80
CA GLY A 399 37.75 -23.35 -10.33
C GLY A 399 38.95 -23.94 -9.58
N GLU A 400 38.74 -25.13 -8.98
CA GLU A 400 39.69 -26.23 -8.63
C GLU A 400 40.88 -26.06 -7.63
N GLU A 401 40.92 -27.05 -6.70
CA GLU A 401 42.04 -27.77 -6.04
C GLU A 401 42.53 -27.46 -4.58
N GLU A 402 42.28 -28.47 -3.71
CA GLU A 402 43.12 -29.16 -2.67
C GLU A 402 43.75 -28.37 -1.48
N GLU A 403 43.89 -28.85 -0.23
CA GLU A 403 43.63 -30.12 0.48
C GLU A 403 43.70 -29.90 2.02
N GLU A 404 42.95 -30.76 2.73
CA GLU A 404 43.15 -31.43 4.05
C GLU A 404 43.16 -30.70 5.42
N ASP A 405 42.38 -31.32 6.34
CA ASP A 405 42.26 -31.18 7.81
C ASP A 405 41.10 -30.35 8.44
N GLU A 406 39.89 -30.32 7.83
CA GLU A 406 38.64 -29.77 8.44
C GLU A 406 37.46 -30.78 8.63
N ASP A 407 37.64 -32.05 8.24
CA ASP A 407 36.56 -33.00 7.95
C ASP A 407 35.62 -33.45 9.10
N LEU A 408 35.90 -33.14 10.37
CA LEU A 408 35.03 -33.59 11.48
C LEU A 408 33.97 -32.56 11.91
N LEU A 409 34.11 -31.30 11.50
CA LEU A 409 33.12 -30.25 11.77
C LEU A 409 32.18 -30.01 10.58
N GLU A 410 32.60 -30.26 9.35
CA GLU A 410 31.75 -30.07 8.17
C GLU A 410 30.61 -31.09 8.08
N GLU A 411 30.83 -32.37 8.39
CA GLU A 411 29.79 -33.40 8.26
C GLU A 411 28.58 -33.19 9.21
N GLU A 412 28.80 -32.69 10.43
CA GLU A 412 27.71 -32.49 11.40
C GLU A 412 26.79 -31.31 11.05
N TYR A 413 27.30 -30.29 10.35
CA TYR A 413 26.55 -29.07 10.03
C TYR A 413 26.14 -29.00 8.55
N SER A 414 26.76 -29.77 7.66
CA SER A 414 26.43 -29.92 6.23
C SER A 414 24.95 -30.20 5.98
N CYS A 415 24.30 -30.99 6.84
CA CYS A 415 22.86 -31.29 6.70
C CYS A 415 21.94 -30.06 6.88
N ILE A 416 22.34 -29.08 7.69
CA ILE A 416 21.60 -27.82 7.89
C ILE A 416 21.82 -26.87 6.70
N TRP A 417 23.04 -26.86 6.14
CA TRP A 417 23.43 -26.05 4.99
C TRP A 417 22.73 -26.50 3.70
N GLN A 418 22.57 -27.80 3.46
CA GLN A 418 21.85 -28.33 2.29
C GLN A 418 20.33 -28.10 2.36
N GLU A 419 19.68 -28.24 3.53
CA GLU A 419 18.25 -27.94 3.68
C GLU A 419 17.95 -26.43 3.58
N CYS A 420 18.93 -25.57 3.88
CA CYS A 420 18.84 -24.12 3.71
C CYS A 420 19.40 -23.60 2.36
N GLY A 421 19.89 -24.49 1.48
CA GLY A 421 20.28 -24.17 0.10
C GLY A 421 21.60 -23.39 -0.09
N LEU A 422 22.61 -23.62 0.74
CA LEU A 422 23.88 -22.86 0.69
C LEU A 422 25.10 -23.80 0.56
N CYS A 423 26.04 -23.48 -0.36
CA CYS A 423 27.33 -24.19 -0.55
C CYS A 423 28.50 -23.49 0.21
N PRO A 424 29.58 -24.21 0.57
CA PRO A 424 30.67 -23.70 1.40
C PRO A 424 31.89 -23.24 0.57
N LEU A 425 32.55 -22.14 0.95
CA LEU A 425 33.98 -21.76 0.77
C LEU A 425 34.24 -20.45 1.59
N ASP A 426 35.39 -20.05 2.15
CA ASP A 426 36.68 -20.69 2.53
C ASP A 426 37.38 -19.91 3.68
N SER A 427 36.68 -19.04 4.40
CA SER A 427 37.08 -18.71 5.78
C SER A 427 35.89 -18.08 6.49
N SER A 428 35.35 -18.85 7.41
CA SER A 428 33.99 -18.69 7.88
C SER A 428 33.92 -18.42 9.38
N ALA A 429 35.04 -18.54 10.11
CA ALA A 429 35.06 -18.52 11.57
C ALA A 429 34.54 -17.21 12.20
N ASP A 430 34.97 -16.04 11.73
CA ASP A 430 34.57 -14.76 12.35
C ASP A 430 33.20 -14.23 11.87
N LEU A 431 32.82 -14.57 10.64
CA LEU A 431 31.53 -14.19 10.06
C LEU A 431 30.41 -15.12 10.53
N ILE A 432 30.68 -16.43 10.62
CA ILE A 432 29.77 -17.41 11.24
C ILE A 432 29.62 -17.09 12.72
N TYR A 433 30.69 -16.79 13.47
CA TYR A 433 30.53 -16.50 14.89
C TYR A 433 29.61 -15.31 15.15
N ASN A 434 29.75 -14.20 14.41
CA ASN A 434 28.93 -13.00 14.65
C ASN A 434 27.50 -13.11 14.11
N VAL A 435 27.29 -13.71 12.93
CA VAL A 435 25.95 -13.88 12.35
C VAL A 435 25.17 -14.98 13.07
N TYR A 436 25.84 -16.06 13.46
CA TYR A 436 25.23 -17.15 14.24
C TYR A 436 24.94 -16.70 15.68
N TYR A 437 25.85 -15.95 16.33
CA TYR A 437 25.61 -15.39 17.67
C TYR A 437 24.40 -14.45 17.67
N HIS A 438 24.23 -13.62 16.64
CA HIS A 438 23.08 -12.72 16.54
C HIS A 438 21.77 -13.44 16.17
N CYS A 439 21.78 -14.36 15.20
CA CYS A 439 20.58 -15.11 14.82
C CYS A 439 20.10 -16.06 15.94
N TYR A 440 21.03 -16.68 16.67
CA TYR A 440 20.72 -17.63 17.74
C TYR A 440 20.21 -16.93 19.01
N HIS A 441 20.83 -15.81 19.42
CA HIS A 441 20.43 -15.10 20.66
C HIS A 441 19.16 -14.27 20.53
N THR A 442 18.86 -13.74 19.33
CA THR A 442 17.73 -12.81 19.16
C THR A 442 16.43 -13.54 18.87
N THR A 443 16.48 -14.71 18.23
CA THR A 443 15.28 -15.38 17.71
C THR A 443 14.84 -16.59 18.56
N LEU A 444 15.76 -17.37 19.13
CA LEU A 444 15.42 -18.62 19.84
C LEU A 444 15.09 -18.46 21.33
N LYS A 445 15.35 -17.29 21.93
CA LYS A 445 14.94 -17.01 23.31
C LYS A 445 13.47 -16.60 23.44
N GLN A 446 12.83 -16.23 22.33
CA GLN A 446 11.46 -15.72 22.29
C GLN A 446 10.45 -16.73 21.73
N TYR A 447 10.88 -17.81 21.10
CA TYR A 447 10.00 -18.82 20.52
C TYR A 447 10.15 -20.18 21.20
N ASP A 448 8.99 -20.75 21.54
CA ASP A 448 8.83 -22.04 22.19
C ASP A 448 9.35 -23.17 21.26
N PHE A 449 10.54 -23.67 21.59
CA PHE A 449 11.40 -24.51 20.74
C PHE A 449 10.75 -25.80 20.24
N GLU A 450 9.66 -26.24 20.88
CA GLU A 450 8.97 -27.50 20.56
C GLU A 450 8.07 -27.41 19.32
N ASN A 451 7.81 -26.21 18.79
CA ASN A 451 6.89 -26.00 17.65
C ASN A 451 7.59 -25.66 16.32
N CYS A 452 8.92 -25.72 16.25
CA CYS A 452 9.66 -25.53 15.00
C CYS A 452 9.77 -26.87 14.23
N ASN A 453 9.35 -26.88 12.96
CA ASN A 453 9.38 -28.06 12.08
C ASN A 453 10.79 -28.37 11.57
N PHE A 454 11.68 -28.85 12.45
CA PHE A 454 12.98 -29.41 12.07
C PHE A 454 12.94 -30.94 12.04
N SER A 455 13.83 -31.55 11.24
CA SER A 455 14.00 -33.01 11.27
C SER A 455 14.55 -33.48 12.62
N ALA A 456 14.22 -34.72 13.02
CA ALA A 456 14.63 -35.28 14.32
C ALA A 456 16.16 -35.29 14.52
N ARG A 457 16.92 -35.36 13.43
CA ARG A 457 18.39 -35.34 13.43
C ARG A 457 18.93 -33.94 13.71
N ALA A 458 18.38 -32.91 13.07
CA ALA A 458 18.73 -31.50 13.31
C ALA A 458 18.39 -31.07 14.74
N LEU A 459 17.25 -31.52 15.26
CA LEU A 459 16.86 -31.31 16.66
C LEU A 459 17.84 -31.94 17.66
N CYS A 460 18.43 -33.09 17.34
CA CYS A 460 19.45 -33.72 18.18
C CYS A 460 20.77 -32.95 18.17
N SER A 461 21.23 -32.46 17.00
CA SER A 461 22.46 -31.66 16.89
C SER A 461 22.33 -30.31 17.60
N VAL A 462 21.19 -29.62 17.45
CA VAL A 462 20.93 -28.36 18.18
C VAL A 462 20.81 -28.60 19.68
N LYS A 463 20.19 -29.70 20.13
CA LYS A 463 20.16 -30.09 21.56
C LYS A 463 21.56 -30.45 22.09
N SER A 464 22.41 -31.09 21.29
CA SER A 464 23.78 -31.43 21.66
C SER A 464 24.65 -30.17 21.80
N HIS A 465 24.53 -29.23 20.86
CA HIS A 465 25.20 -27.93 20.87
C HIS A 465 24.73 -27.06 22.05
N TYR A 466 23.40 -26.95 22.27
CA TYR A 466 22.85 -26.28 23.45
C TYR A 466 23.38 -26.89 24.76
N ARG A 467 23.54 -28.22 24.81
CA ARG A 467 24.14 -28.88 25.98
C ARG A 467 25.63 -28.56 26.13
N LYS A 468 26.42 -28.51 25.06
CA LYS A 468 27.85 -28.12 25.12
C LYS A 468 28.05 -26.67 25.53
N VAL A 469 27.24 -25.74 25.00
CA VAL A 469 27.41 -24.29 25.22
C VAL A 469 26.75 -23.82 26.53
N HIS A 470 25.60 -24.37 26.90
CA HIS A 470 24.80 -23.87 28.03
C HIS A 470 24.70 -24.83 29.23
N LYS A 471 24.92 -26.15 29.06
CA LYS A 471 24.88 -27.09 30.20
C LYS A 471 26.12 -27.04 31.09
N GLY A 472 27.16 -26.29 30.71
CA GLY A 472 28.26 -25.92 31.61
C GLY A 472 27.92 -24.83 32.63
N TYR A 473 26.76 -24.17 32.52
CA TYR A 473 26.38 -23.01 33.34
C TYR A 473 25.30 -23.28 34.40
N SER A 474 24.65 -24.45 34.38
CA SER A 474 23.57 -24.81 35.30
C SER A 474 23.95 -25.84 36.36
N GLU A 475 25.08 -26.55 36.23
CA GLU A 475 25.57 -27.44 37.27
C GLU A 475 26.40 -26.68 38.33
N PRO A 476 26.12 -26.88 39.63
CA PRO A 476 26.85 -26.21 40.68
C PRO A 476 28.29 -26.72 40.76
N LYS A 477 29.24 -25.90 40.33
CA LYS A 477 30.67 -26.23 40.40
C LYS A 477 31.30 -25.94 41.77
N TYR A 478 30.70 -25.05 42.57
CA TYR A 478 31.31 -24.57 43.80
C TYR A 478 30.30 -24.56 44.94
N LYS A 479 30.73 -24.95 46.15
CA LYS A 479 29.88 -24.96 47.35
C LYS A 479 30.49 -24.07 48.41
N CYS A 480 29.71 -23.15 48.96
CA CYS A 480 30.13 -22.33 50.09
C CYS A 480 30.30 -23.22 51.32
N HIS A 481 31.50 -23.31 51.89
CA HIS A 481 31.72 -24.16 53.08
C HIS A 481 31.00 -23.62 54.32
N VAL A 482 30.63 -22.32 54.35
CA VAL A 482 30.05 -21.67 55.54
C VAL A 482 28.55 -21.96 55.64
N CYS A 483 27.83 -21.92 54.52
CA CYS A 483 26.36 -22.08 54.50
C CYS A 483 25.88 -23.21 53.60
N ASN A 484 26.79 -24.02 53.04
CA ASN A 484 26.52 -25.14 52.15
C ASN A 484 25.75 -24.80 50.86
N LYS A 485 25.63 -23.51 50.50
CA LYS A 485 24.94 -23.09 49.29
C LYS A 485 25.80 -23.32 48.05
N CYS A 486 25.20 -23.93 47.04
CA CYS A 486 25.84 -24.25 45.76
C CYS A 486 25.76 -23.06 44.79
N CYS A 487 26.87 -22.79 44.08
CA CYS A 487 27.05 -21.66 43.18
C CYS A 487 27.54 -22.13 41.80
N THR A 488 27.07 -21.48 40.73
CA THR A 488 27.39 -21.79 39.34
C THR A 488 28.42 -20.80 38.77
N ARG A 489 28.97 -21.07 37.57
CA ARG A 489 30.02 -20.24 36.94
C ARG A 489 29.60 -18.77 36.71
N SER A 490 28.30 -18.50 36.52
CA SER A 490 27.75 -17.15 36.36
C SER A 490 27.41 -16.43 37.67
N ASN A 491 27.44 -17.14 38.81
CA ASN A 491 27.17 -16.60 40.14
C ASN A 491 28.41 -16.82 41.02
N SER A 492 29.35 -15.88 40.95
CA SER A 492 30.66 -15.99 41.62
C SER A 492 30.52 -16.27 43.13
N LEU A 493 31.13 -17.37 43.59
CA LEU A 493 31.20 -17.75 45.01
C LEU A 493 31.83 -16.62 45.86
N ALA A 494 32.76 -15.86 45.28
CA ALA A 494 33.41 -14.73 45.92
C ALA A 494 32.41 -13.60 46.22
N MET A 495 31.52 -13.27 45.28
CA MET A 495 30.45 -12.29 45.53
C MET A 495 29.49 -12.75 46.62
N HIS A 496 29.16 -14.05 46.65
CA HIS A 496 28.30 -14.62 47.69
C HIS A 496 28.95 -14.54 49.08
N LEU A 497 30.21 -14.95 49.22
CA LEU A 497 30.97 -14.88 50.47
C LEU A 497 31.13 -13.44 50.98
N HIS A 498 31.40 -12.50 50.07
CA HIS A 498 31.54 -11.08 50.43
C HIS A 498 30.21 -10.47 50.91
N LYS A 499 29.11 -10.66 50.17
CA LYS A 499 27.81 -10.05 50.50
C LYS A 499 27.11 -10.70 51.69
N LYS A 500 27.17 -12.04 51.83
CA LYS A 500 26.39 -12.78 52.85
C LYS A 500 27.20 -13.12 54.11
N HIS A 501 28.52 -13.23 54.00
CA HIS A 501 29.38 -13.66 55.11
C HIS A 501 30.43 -12.61 55.51
N GLN A 502 30.33 -11.39 54.96
CA GLN A 502 31.22 -10.25 55.26
C GLN A 502 32.72 -10.58 55.14
N PHE A 503 33.08 -11.50 54.25
CA PHE A 503 34.45 -11.89 54.02
C PHE A 503 35.26 -10.71 53.50
N LYS A 504 36.33 -10.33 54.22
CA LYS A 504 37.26 -9.25 53.83
C LYS A 504 38.56 -9.86 53.31
N TRP A 505 39.00 -9.40 52.15
CA TRP A 505 40.28 -9.77 51.58
C TRP A 505 41.43 -9.26 52.48
N PRO A 506 42.50 -10.06 52.70
CA PRO A 506 43.69 -9.59 53.39
C PRO A 506 44.27 -8.37 52.66
N SER A 507 44.69 -7.34 53.42
CA SER A 507 45.23 -6.10 52.86
C SER A 507 46.53 -6.37 52.10
N GLY A 508 46.49 -6.24 50.77
CA GLY A 508 47.65 -6.40 49.88
C GLY A 508 47.37 -7.11 48.55
N HIS A 509 46.22 -7.76 48.36
CA HIS A 509 45.88 -8.45 47.11
C HIS A 509 45.25 -7.52 46.05
N LEU A 510 45.78 -7.54 44.82
CA LEU A 510 45.31 -6.74 43.68
C LEU A 510 44.06 -7.38 43.04
N ASN A 511 43.02 -6.56 42.86
CA ASN A 511 41.65 -6.94 42.47
C ASN A 511 41.47 -7.35 40.99
N LYS A 512 42.54 -7.68 40.25
CA LYS A 512 42.51 -7.72 38.77
C LYS A 512 42.82 -9.06 38.10
N GLU A 513 43.11 -10.10 38.86
CA GLU A 513 43.22 -11.45 38.30
C GLU A 513 42.19 -12.28 39.05
N HIS A 514 41.16 -12.79 38.36
CA HIS A 514 40.35 -13.98 38.66
C HIS A 514 39.01 -13.92 37.89
N GLU A 515 39.06 -13.85 36.56
CA GLU A 515 37.90 -14.23 35.73
C GLU A 515 37.78 -15.76 35.57
N ASP A 516 38.79 -16.54 36.00
CA ASP A 516 38.79 -18.01 35.93
C ASP A 516 38.82 -18.75 37.28
N GLY A 517 38.26 -18.16 38.34
CA GLY A 517 37.64 -18.94 39.43
C GLY A 517 38.52 -19.92 40.24
N TYR A 518 39.82 -19.70 40.40
CA TYR A 518 40.65 -20.44 41.36
C TYR A 518 41.17 -19.51 42.46
N MET A 519 40.67 -19.68 43.69
CA MET A 519 41.45 -19.39 44.90
C MET A 519 41.91 -20.72 45.46
N TRP A 520 43.22 -20.93 45.52
CA TRP A 520 43.81 -21.89 46.45
C TRP A 520 43.99 -21.17 47.79
N LEU A 521 43.42 -21.74 48.85
CA LEU A 521 43.85 -21.46 50.23
C LEU A 521 44.99 -22.39 50.58
#